data_AF-A0AAU7GAG2-F1
#
_entry.id   AF-A0AAU7GAG2-F1
#
_cell.length_a   1.000
_cell.length_b   1.000
_cell.length_c   1.000
_cell.angle_alpha   90.00
_cell.angle_beta   90.00
_cell.angle_gamma   90.00
#
_symmetry.space_group_name_H-M   'P 1'
#
loop_
_entity.id
_entity.type
_entity.pdbx_description
1 polymer ?
#
loop_
_entity_poly.entity_id
_entity_poly.type
_entity_poly.pdbx_seq_one_letter_code
_entity_poly.pdbx_strand_id
1 'polypeptide(L)'
;MTTVTSKEGRVADAPTAAGRAANLPLRKRPIDIFFIVMFSLFSLTCIISDAIPTLGIPQTATTTNILAQWNYTYSSQYDPLYMHEPLWLRFITGTSAFVYLPFYILLIVCLAKGFNWIQLFSVIYATMIISLTAIPIFGVEFFGPVGERTPNPLVFLLYNGPYVLVPLLLLIRMRKPMPFTRRF
;
A
#
# COMPACT_ATOMS: atom_id res chain seq x y z
N MET A 1 -41.93 -13.62 -63.67
CA MET A 1 -42.36 -14.05 -62.32
C MET A 1 -41.10 -14.21 -61.50
N THR A 2 -40.79 -13.21 -60.68
CA THR A 2 -39.48 -13.02 -60.02
C THR A 2 -39.53 -13.68 -58.64
N THR A 3 -38.78 -14.76 -58.44
CA THR A 3 -38.62 -15.37 -57.11
C THR A 3 -37.35 -14.83 -56.46
N VAL A 4 -37.54 -13.92 -55.52
CA VAL A 4 -36.52 -13.45 -54.58
C VAL A 4 -36.39 -14.49 -53.46
N THR A 5 -35.26 -15.15 -53.35
CA THR A 5 -34.90 -15.97 -52.19
C THR A 5 -34.34 -15.06 -51.09
N SER A 6 -35.12 -14.88 -50.02
CA SER A 6 -34.70 -14.20 -48.80
C SER A 6 -33.60 -15.02 -48.12
N LYS A 7 -32.40 -14.46 -47.99
CA LYS A 7 -31.35 -14.97 -47.11
C LYS A 7 -31.75 -14.62 -45.68
N GLU A 8 -32.21 -15.60 -44.92
CA GLU A 8 -32.39 -15.46 -43.47
C GLU A 8 -31.04 -15.09 -42.84
N GLY A 9 -31.00 -13.88 -42.28
CA GLY A 9 -29.90 -13.39 -41.50
C GLY A 9 -29.75 -14.26 -40.25
N ARG A 10 -28.66 -15.02 -40.20
CA ARG A 10 -28.19 -15.67 -38.98
C ARG A 10 -27.86 -14.56 -37.99
N VAL A 11 -28.79 -14.28 -37.09
CA VAL A 11 -28.56 -13.42 -35.93
C VAL A 11 -27.40 -14.05 -35.19
N ALA A 12 -26.25 -13.37 -35.20
CA ALA A 12 -25.11 -13.79 -34.42
C ALA A 12 -25.55 -13.78 -32.96
N ASP A 13 -25.64 -14.97 -32.36
CA ASP A 13 -25.82 -15.11 -30.93
C ASP A 13 -24.78 -14.23 -30.24
N ALA A 14 -25.24 -13.21 -29.54
CA ALA A 14 -24.40 -12.41 -28.68
C ALA A 14 -23.64 -13.39 -27.77
N PRO A 15 -22.31 -13.27 -27.61
CA PRO A 15 -21.56 -14.18 -26.77
C PRO A 15 -22.18 -14.13 -25.38
N THR A 16 -22.80 -15.26 -25.01
CA THR A 16 -23.34 -15.50 -23.67
C THR A 16 -22.23 -15.15 -22.71
N ALA A 17 -22.49 -14.20 -21.81
CA ALA A 17 -21.53 -13.73 -20.83
C ALA A 17 -20.91 -14.95 -20.15
N ALA A 18 -19.68 -15.31 -20.57
CA ALA A 18 -18.93 -16.40 -20.01
C ALA A 18 -18.94 -16.19 -18.49
N GLY A 19 -19.56 -17.14 -17.77
CA GLY A 19 -19.93 -16.98 -16.37
C GLY A 19 -18.78 -16.37 -15.59
N ARG A 20 -18.93 -15.12 -15.16
CA ARG A 20 -17.89 -14.39 -14.44
C ARG A 20 -17.58 -15.23 -13.19
N ALA A 21 -16.38 -15.79 -13.11
CA ALA A 21 -16.01 -16.66 -12.00
C ALA A 21 -16.35 -15.96 -10.68
N ALA A 22 -17.15 -16.62 -9.85
CA ALA A 22 -17.61 -16.03 -8.59
C ALA A 22 -16.42 -15.79 -7.66
N ASN A 23 -16.48 -14.71 -6.89
CA ASN A 23 -15.47 -14.44 -5.88
C ASN A 23 -15.51 -15.49 -4.78
N LEU A 24 -14.34 -15.88 -4.30
CA LEU A 24 -14.24 -16.72 -3.12
C LEU A 24 -14.68 -15.93 -1.88
N PRO A 25 -15.42 -16.55 -0.94
CA PRO A 25 -15.72 -15.91 0.34
C PRO A 25 -14.41 -15.61 1.09
N LEU A 26 -14.40 -14.56 1.91
CA LEU A 26 -13.18 -14.08 2.59
C LEU A 26 -12.49 -15.18 3.43
N ARG A 27 -13.26 -16.07 4.07
CA ARG A 27 -12.73 -17.22 4.83
C ARG A 27 -11.90 -18.21 3.98
N LYS A 28 -12.09 -18.22 2.65
CA LYS A 28 -11.30 -19.02 1.69
C LYS A 28 -10.13 -18.22 1.09
N ARG A 29 -9.89 -16.99 1.56
CA ARG A 29 -8.83 -16.07 1.12
C ARG A 29 -8.02 -15.59 2.34
N PRO A 30 -7.31 -16.49 3.06
CA PRO A 30 -6.63 -16.14 4.32
C PRO A 30 -5.57 -15.04 4.16
N ILE A 31 -4.92 -14.99 3.00
CA ILE A 31 -3.96 -13.93 2.68
C ILE A 31 -4.63 -12.54 2.59
N ASP A 32 -5.90 -12.46 2.19
CA ASP A 32 -6.64 -11.19 2.16
C ASP A 32 -6.99 -10.74 3.58
N ILE A 33 -7.18 -11.67 4.52
CA ILE A 33 -7.33 -11.37 5.95
C ILE A 33 -6.01 -10.81 6.52
N PHE A 34 -4.88 -11.43 6.17
CA PHE A 34 -3.56 -10.89 6.52
C PHE A 34 -3.38 -9.46 6.00
N PHE A 35 -3.73 -9.19 4.74
CA PHE A 35 -3.67 -7.82 4.21
C PHE A 35 -4.60 -6.87 4.94
N ILE A 36 -5.84 -7.28 5.25
CA ILE A 36 -6.76 -6.44 6.03
C ILE A 36 -6.13 -6.03 7.35
N VAL A 37 -5.57 -6.99 8.11
CA VAL A 37 -4.91 -6.69 9.40
C VAL A 37 -3.72 -5.76 9.19
N MET A 38 -2.83 -6.06 8.25
CA MET A 38 -1.62 -5.26 8.02
C MET A 38 -1.95 -3.84 7.56
N PHE A 39 -2.88 -3.67 6.61
CA PHE A 39 -3.27 -2.34 6.14
C PHE A 39 -4.08 -1.56 7.18
N SER A 40 -4.79 -2.22 8.09
CA SER A 40 -5.38 -1.56 9.26
C SER A 40 -4.30 -1.03 10.20
N LEU A 41 -3.24 -1.81 10.46
CA LEU A 41 -2.10 -1.36 11.25
C LEU A 41 -1.36 -0.20 10.55
N PHE A 42 -1.11 -0.30 9.24
CA PHE A 42 -0.48 0.77 8.47
C PHE A 42 -1.32 2.05 8.45
N SER A 43 -2.65 1.94 8.41
CA SER A 43 -3.53 3.12 8.53
C SER A 43 -3.32 3.84 9.87
N LEU A 44 -3.19 3.07 10.96
CA LEU A 44 -2.93 3.64 12.28
C LEU A 44 -1.54 4.28 12.36
N THR A 45 -0.51 3.63 11.84
CA THR A 45 0.86 4.17 11.87
C THR A 45 1.02 5.39 10.97
N CYS A 46 0.33 5.48 9.83
CA CYS A 46 0.30 6.70 9.02
C CYS A 46 -0.24 7.90 9.80
N ILE A 47 -1.29 7.70 10.60
CA ILE A 47 -1.89 8.76 11.42
C ILE A 47 -0.93 9.17 12.55
N ILE A 48 -0.33 8.20 13.23
CA ILE A 48 0.50 8.45 14.42
C ILE A 48 1.89 8.97 14.04
N SER A 49 2.52 8.33 13.05
CA SER A 49 3.90 8.59 12.68
C SER A 49 3.97 9.66 11.60
N ASP A 50 3.45 9.37 10.40
CA ASP A 50 3.72 10.16 9.19
C ASP A 50 3.06 11.54 9.18
N ALA A 51 1.95 11.71 9.90
CA ALA A 51 1.31 13.02 10.03
C ALA A 51 2.21 14.05 10.76
N ILE A 52 3.05 13.61 11.69
CA ILE A 52 3.90 14.49 12.51
C ILE A 52 4.94 15.25 11.67
N PRO A 53 5.86 14.60 10.94
CA PRO A 53 6.84 15.30 10.09
C PRO A 53 6.14 16.03 8.94
N THR A 54 5.02 15.50 8.43
CA THR A 54 4.27 16.17 7.35
C THR A 54 3.75 17.53 7.80
N LEU A 55 3.09 17.59 8.96
CA LEU A 55 2.57 18.82 9.54
C LEU A 55 3.68 19.72 10.11
N GLY A 56 4.93 19.27 10.12
CA GLY A 56 6.08 20.01 10.64
C GLY A 56 6.03 20.16 12.15
N ILE A 57 5.44 19.18 12.84
CA ILE A 57 5.37 19.15 14.30
C ILE A 57 6.77 18.76 14.81
N PRO A 58 7.42 19.59 15.65
CA PRO A 58 8.77 19.30 16.12
C PRO A 58 8.86 17.98 16.91
N GLN A 59 9.79 17.11 16.49
CA GLN A 59 10.14 15.86 17.16
C GLN A 59 11.37 16.09 18.04
N THR A 60 11.16 16.53 19.28
CA THR A 60 12.24 16.83 20.23
C THR A 60 12.02 16.09 21.54
N ALA A 61 13.08 15.91 22.35
CA ALA A 61 12.99 15.27 23.66
C ALA A 61 12.02 15.96 24.65
N THR A 62 11.72 17.24 24.41
CA THR A 62 10.93 18.11 25.29
C THR A 62 9.53 18.38 24.76
N THR A 63 9.12 17.75 23.66
CA THR A 63 7.79 17.99 23.08
C THR A 63 6.69 17.48 24.01
N THR A 64 5.62 18.25 24.18
CA THR A 64 4.46 17.84 24.97
C THR A 64 3.46 17.01 24.15
N ASN A 65 3.66 16.91 22.83
CA ASN A 65 2.85 16.09 21.95
C ASN A 65 3.28 14.63 22.06
N ILE A 66 2.41 13.77 22.58
CA ILE A 66 2.69 12.35 22.84
C ILE A 66 3.11 11.61 21.55
N LEU A 67 2.47 11.90 20.42
CA LEU A 67 2.79 11.25 19.14
C LEU A 67 4.17 11.69 18.63
N ALA A 68 4.49 12.98 18.75
CA ALA A 68 5.81 13.49 18.40
C ALA A 68 6.90 12.94 19.34
N GLN A 69 6.59 12.71 20.62
CA GLN A 69 7.51 12.10 21.57
C GLN A 69 7.79 10.63 21.23
N TRP A 70 6.77 9.88 20.80
CA TRP A 70 6.95 8.49 20.34
C TRP A 70 7.83 8.44 19.09
N ASN A 71 7.57 9.32 18.12
CA ASN A 71 8.42 9.42 16.94
C ASN A 71 9.86 9.78 17.30
N TYR A 72 10.07 10.77 18.19
CA TYR A 72 11.40 11.14 18.66
C TYR A 72 12.13 9.97 19.34
N THR A 73 11.43 9.19 20.16
CA THR A 73 12.01 8.04 20.87
C THR A 73 12.54 7.00 19.88
N TYR A 74 11.78 6.71 18.82
CA TYR A 74 12.21 5.80 17.76
C TYR A 74 13.34 6.40 16.90
N SER A 75 13.15 7.61 16.38
CA SER A 75 14.04 8.20 15.38
C SER A 75 15.41 8.57 15.94
N SER A 76 15.48 9.04 17.19
CA SER A 76 16.74 9.36 17.86
C SER A 76 17.66 8.16 18.08
N GLN A 77 17.13 6.94 18.00
CA GLN A 77 17.89 5.71 18.24
C GLN A 77 18.14 4.92 16.95
N TYR A 78 17.22 4.94 15.99
CA TYR A 78 17.22 3.98 14.89
C TYR A 78 17.02 4.58 13.50
N ASP A 79 16.56 5.83 13.40
CA ASP A 79 16.13 6.43 12.13
C ASP A 79 16.50 7.93 12.09
N PRO A 80 17.80 8.26 11.94
CA PRO A 80 18.29 9.63 11.97
C PRO A 80 17.70 10.48 10.84
N LEU A 81 17.41 9.85 9.70
CA LEU A 81 16.77 10.51 8.57
C LEU A 81 15.38 11.03 8.93
N TYR A 82 14.61 10.25 9.70
CA TYR A 82 13.29 10.66 10.20
C TYR A 82 13.35 11.65 11.38
N MET A 83 14.49 11.73 12.07
CA MET A 83 14.70 12.72 13.14
C MET A 83 15.03 14.12 12.60
N HIS A 84 15.71 14.17 11.46
CA HIS A 84 16.09 15.41 10.77
C HIS A 84 15.52 15.40 9.36
N GLU A 85 14.20 15.42 9.26
CA GLU A 85 13.50 15.14 8.02
C GLU A 85 13.79 16.19 6.94
N PRO A 86 14.46 15.83 5.83
CA PRO A 86 14.60 16.73 4.70
C PRO A 86 13.25 16.95 4.03
N LEU A 87 13.11 18.06 3.30
CA LEU A 87 11.86 18.43 2.65
C LEU A 87 11.27 17.33 1.75
N TRP A 88 12.13 16.59 1.03
CA TRP A 88 11.68 15.47 0.19
C TRP A 88 11.05 14.34 1.01
N LEU A 89 11.56 14.06 2.21
CA LEU A 89 10.99 13.04 3.08
C LEU A 89 9.61 13.46 3.59
N ARG A 90 9.43 14.75 3.89
CA ARG A 90 8.12 15.32 4.27
C ARG A 90 7.06 15.15 3.18
N PHE A 91 7.46 15.19 1.91
CA PHE A 91 6.54 14.88 0.80
C PHE A 91 6.17 13.39 0.75
N ILE A 92 7.10 12.49 1.06
CA ILE A 92 6.84 11.04 1.11
C ILE A 92 5.94 10.70 2.30
N THR A 93 6.26 11.17 3.51
CA THR A 93 5.41 10.99 4.69
C THR A 93 4.05 11.65 4.48
N GLY A 94 3.99 12.79 3.79
CA GLY A 94 2.72 13.46 3.50
C GLY A 94 1.87 12.69 2.50
N THR A 95 2.49 12.08 1.50
CA THR A 95 1.80 11.16 0.60
C THR A 95 1.24 9.97 1.38
N SER A 96 2.01 9.43 2.33
CA SER A 96 1.56 8.35 3.21
C SER A 96 0.34 8.76 4.05
N ALA A 97 0.45 9.87 4.79
CA ALA A 97 -0.59 10.35 5.70
C ALA A 97 -1.89 10.77 5.00
N PHE A 98 -1.82 11.36 3.79
CA PHE A 98 -2.97 11.98 3.14
C PHE A 98 -3.47 11.27 1.89
N VAL A 99 -2.63 10.49 1.21
CA VAL A 99 -3.01 9.75 -0.02
C VAL A 99 -3.15 8.26 0.28
N TYR A 100 -2.16 7.65 0.94
CA TYR A 100 -2.19 6.22 1.21
C TYR A 100 -3.18 5.85 2.31
N LEU A 101 -3.37 6.69 3.33
CA LEU A 101 -4.37 6.44 4.37
C LEU A 101 -5.80 6.25 3.82
N PRO A 102 -6.38 7.18 3.02
CA PRO A 102 -7.68 6.94 2.38
C PRO A 102 -7.69 5.69 1.49
N PHE A 103 -6.59 5.44 0.77
CA PHE A 103 -6.45 4.26 -0.07
C PHE A 103 -6.46 2.96 0.76
N TYR A 104 -5.81 2.90 1.92
CA TYR A 104 -5.82 1.72 2.79
C TYR A 104 -7.21 1.39 3.27
N ILE A 105 -7.98 2.40 3.69
CA ILE A 105 -9.36 2.22 4.12
C ILE A 105 -10.20 1.63 2.98
N LEU A 106 -10.07 2.18 1.77
CA LEU A 106 -10.73 1.67 0.58
C LEU A 106 -10.29 0.23 0.24
N LEU A 107 -8.98 -0.04 0.28
CA LEU A 107 -8.40 -1.35 0.02
C LEU A 107 -8.95 -2.40 1.00
N ILE A 108 -9.02 -2.09 2.30
CA ILE A 108 -9.58 -2.96 3.33
C ILE A 108 -11.03 -3.33 3.00
N VAL A 109 -11.85 -2.34 2.64
CA VAL A 109 -13.25 -2.57 2.24
C VAL A 109 -13.33 -3.46 1.01
N CYS A 110 -12.50 -3.19 -0.01
CA CYS A 110 -12.47 -3.97 -1.23
C CYS A 110 -11.97 -5.41 -1.02
N LEU A 111 -10.97 -5.63 -0.16
CA LEU A 111 -10.49 -6.95 0.23
C LEU A 111 -11.60 -7.75 0.93
N ALA A 112 -12.27 -7.12 1.90
CA ALA A 112 -13.35 -7.73 2.67
C ALA A 112 -14.53 -8.12 1.76
N LYS A 113 -14.98 -7.21 0.89
CA LYS A 113 -16.13 -7.41 0.00
C LYS A 113 -15.80 -8.14 -1.31
N GLY A 114 -14.52 -8.30 -1.66
CA GLY A 114 -14.10 -8.92 -2.91
C GLY A 114 -14.29 -8.02 -4.15
N PHE A 115 -14.07 -6.72 -4.04
CA PHE A 115 -14.25 -5.79 -5.15
C PHE A 115 -13.04 -5.76 -6.08
N ASN A 116 -13.06 -6.59 -7.14
CA ASN A 116 -11.92 -6.82 -8.03
C ASN A 116 -11.37 -5.57 -8.74
N TRP A 117 -12.16 -4.49 -8.86
CA TRP A 117 -11.70 -3.25 -9.51
C TRP A 117 -10.55 -2.57 -8.74
N ILE A 118 -10.36 -2.88 -7.46
CA ILE A 118 -9.23 -2.35 -6.65
C ILE A 118 -7.86 -2.82 -7.16
N GLN A 119 -7.84 -3.84 -8.02
CA GLN A 119 -6.61 -4.50 -8.47
C GLN A 119 -5.61 -3.50 -9.07
N LEU A 120 -6.02 -2.68 -10.04
CA LEU A 120 -5.12 -1.73 -10.70
C LEU A 120 -4.56 -0.70 -9.72
N PHE A 121 -5.43 -0.11 -8.89
CA PHE A 121 -5.02 0.85 -7.87
C PHE A 121 -4.05 0.24 -6.86
N SER A 122 -4.25 -1.03 -6.49
CA SER A 122 -3.34 -1.78 -5.61
C SER A 122 -1.96 -1.99 -6.24
N VAL A 123 -1.90 -2.26 -7.55
CA VAL A 123 -0.63 -2.38 -8.30
C VAL A 123 0.10 -1.04 -8.35
N ILE A 124 -0.61 0.04 -8.66
CA ILE A 124 -0.05 1.41 -8.69
C ILE A 124 0.51 1.77 -7.30
N TYR A 125 -0.32 1.64 -6.27
CA TYR A 125 0.08 1.91 -4.88
C TYR A 125 1.31 1.09 -4.49
N ALA A 126 1.28 -0.24 -4.69
CA ALA A 126 2.36 -1.10 -4.26
C ALA A 126 3.68 -0.76 -4.95
N THR A 127 3.62 -0.46 -6.25
CA THR A 127 4.80 -0.06 -7.02
C THR A 127 5.35 1.28 -6.54
N MET A 128 4.47 2.25 -6.25
CA MET A 128 4.87 3.56 -5.76
C MET A 128 5.52 3.49 -4.38
N ILE A 129 4.88 2.83 -3.40
CA ILE A 129 5.41 2.80 -2.04
C ILE A 129 6.73 2.01 -1.95
N ILE A 130 6.89 0.94 -2.73
CA ILE A 130 8.17 0.22 -2.84
C ILE A 130 9.22 1.14 -3.44
N SER A 131 8.90 1.84 -4.54
CA SER A 131 9.84 2.77 -5.17
C SER A 131 10.23 3.94 -4.26
N LEU A 132 9.31 4.45 -3.45
CA LEU A 132 9.57 5.57 -2.54
C LEU A 132 10.23 5.14 -1.23
N THR A 133 10.04 3.91 -0.77
CA THR A 133 10.59 3.45 0.52
C THR A 133 11.89 2.66 0.32
N ALA A 134 11.87 1.67 -0.57
CA ALA A 134 13.00 0.78 -0.76
C ALA A 134 14.17 1.42 -1.52
N ILE A 135 13.94 2.53 -2.23
CA ILE A 135 14.99 3.21 -3.01
C ILE A 135 15.54 4.41 -2.23
N PRO A 136 14.85 5.57 -2.09
CA PRO A 136 15.47 6.73 -1.48
C PRO A 136 15.64 6.58 0.04
N ILE A 137 14.64 6.06 0.77
CA ILE A 137 14.73 5.95 2.25
C ILE A 137 15.77 4.89 2.63
N PHE A 138 15.62 3.65 2.14
CA PHE A 138 16.60 2.60 2.43
C PHE A 138 17.98 2.93 1.85
N GLY A 139 18.03 3.64 0.71
CA GLY A 139 19.26 4.13 0.11
C GLY A 139 20.05 5.03 1.07
N VAL A 140 19.40 6.05 1.64
CA VAL A 140 20.05 6.96 2.61
C VAL A 140 20.37 6.23 3.91
N GLU A 141 19.45 5.42 4.41
CA GLU A 141 19.63 4.75 5.70
C GLU A 141 20.77 3.71 5.69
N PHE A 142 21.01 3.02 4.57
CA PHE A 142 22.12 2.08 4.45
C PHE A 142 23.41 2.67 3.87
N PHE A 143 23.31 3.64 2.96
CA PHE A 143 24.44 4.11 2.16
C PHE A 143 24.71 5.62 2.26
N GLY A 144 23.91 6.36 3.02
CA GLY A 144 24.04 7.81 3.19
C GLY A 144 25.27 8.24 4.00
N PRO A 145 25.44 9.56 4.19
CA PRO A 145 26.52 10.11 5.02
C PRO A 145 26.48 9.62 6.48
N VAL A 146 27.61 9.74 7.18
CA VAL A 146 27.67 9.52 8.63
C VAL A 146 26.74 10.54 9.30
N GLY A 147 25.82 10.07 10.15
CA GLY A 147 24.80 10.89 10.81
C GLY A 147 23.40 10.75 10.20
N GLU A 148 23.28 10.33 8.93
CA GLU A 148 22.00 10.02 8.28
C GLU A 148 21.73 8.51 8.21
N ARG A 149 22.78 7.69 8.28
CA ARG A 149 22.65 6.23 8.27
C ARG A 149 22.13 5.69 9.60
N THR A 150 21.28 4.67 9.52
CA THR A 150 20.79 3.97 10.70
C THR A 150 21.96 3.35 11.46
N PRO A 151 22.06 3.61 12.78
CA PRO A 151 23.05 2.94 13.61
C PRO A 151 22.71 1.46 13.85
N ASN A 152 21.47 1.04 13.57
CA ASN A 152 21.01 -0.33 13.75
C ASN A 152 20.11 -0.79 12.57
N PRO A 153 20.72 -1.31 11.49
CA PRO A 153 20.01 -1.79 10.31
C PRO A 153 18.93 -2.82 10.59
N LEU A 154 19.13 -3.69 11.59
CA LEU A 154 18.18 -4.75 11.90
C LEU A 154 16.90 -4.18 12.52
N VAL A 155 17.04 -3.29 13.51
CA VAL A 155 15.88 -2.64 14.13
C VAL A 155 15.17 -1.75 13.11
N PHE A 156 15.91 -0.98 12.32
CA PHE A 156 15.35 -0.21 11.21
C PHE A 156 14.51 -1.08 10.26
N LEU A 157 15.02 -2.23 9.83
CA LEU A 157 14.28 -3.15 8.95
C LEU A 157 13.06 -3.80 9.62
N LEU A 158 13.08 -4.01 10.93
CA LEU A 158 11.90 -4.53 11.65
C LEU A 158 10.76 -3.52 11.66
N TYR A 159 11.07 -2.23 11.79
CA TYR A 159 10.07 -1.15 11.74
C TYR A 159 9.63 -0.84 10.31
N ASN A 160 10.58 -0.71 9.38
CA ASN A 160 10.31 -0.19 8.04
C ASN A 160 10.16 -1.27 6.95
N GLY A 161 10.80 -2.43 7.12
CA GLY A 161 10.73 -3.55 6.19
C GLY A 161 9.31 -4.01 5.85
N PRO A 162 8.36 -4.07 6.81
CA PRO A 162 6.96 -4.39 6.51
C PRO A 162 6.32 -3.50 5.44
N TYR A 163 6.67 -2.20 5.36
CA TYR A 163 6.14 -1.28 4.35
C TYR A 163 6.68 -1.52 2.94
N VAL A 164 7.69 -2.36 2.78
CA VAL A 164 8.18 -2.83 1.47
C VAL A 164 7.65 -4.24 1.19
N LEU A 165 7.78 -5.14 2.16
CA LEU A 165 7.43 -6.55 1.99
C LEU A 165 5.93 -6.77 1.82
N VAL A 166 5.08 -6.12 2.61
CA VAL A 166 3.63 -6.30 2.51
C VAL A 166 3.09 -5.74 1.19
N PRO A 167 3.48 -4.54 0.71
CA PRO A 167 3.10 -4.09 -0.62
C PRO A 167 3.65 -4.97 -1.74
N LEU A 168 4.84 -5.55 -1.60
CA LEU A 168 5.36 -6.51 -2.57
C LEU A 168 4.47 -7.77 -2.64
N LEU A 169 4.06 -8.30 -1.49
CA LEU A 169 3.10 -9.40 -1.43
C LEU A 169 1.73 -8.99 -2.01
N LEU A 170 1.27 -7.76 -1.77
CA LEU A 170 0.04 -7.24 -2.36
C LEU A 170 0.17 -7.15 -3.89
N LEU A 171 1.30 -6.69 -4.41
CA LEU A 171 1.58 -6.64 -5.84
C LEU A 171 1.47 -8.04 -6.45
N ILE A 172 2.09 -9.04 -5.82
CA ILE A 172 1.99 -10.45 -6.22
C ILE A 172 0.54 -10.95 -6.16
N ARG A 173 -0.21 -10.59 -5.10
CA ARG A 173 -1.63 -10.94 -4.94
C ARG A 173 -2.50 -10.37 -6.05
N MET A 174 -2.18 -9.16 -6.49
CA MET A 174 -2.92 -8.36 -7.46
C MET A 174 -2.39 -8.50 -8.90
N ARG A 175 -1.41 -9.38 -9.16
CA ARG A 175 -0.76 -9.54 -10.48
C ARG A 175 -1.67 -9.99 -11.63
N LYS A 176 -2.88 -10.46 -11.34
CA LYS A 176 -3.86 -10.93 -12.35
C LYS A 176 -5.18 -10.18 -12.20
N PRO A 177 -5.93 -9.98 -13.30
CA PRO A 177 -7.31 -9.54 -13.23
C PRO A 177 -8.13 -10.48 -12.36
N MET A 178 -9.17 -9.94 -11.70
CA MET A 178 -10.06 -10.70 -10.82
C MET A 178 -9.34 -11.43 -9.66
N PRO A 179 -8.58 -10.71 -8.81
CA PRO A 179 -7.79 -11.34 -7.75
C PRO A 179 -8.64 -12.22 -6.82
N PHE A 180 -9.91 -11.90 -6.58
CA PHE A 180 -10.71 -12.55 -5.54
C PHE A 180 -11.38 -13.86 -5.96
N THR A 181 -11.20 -14.30 -7.20
CA THR A 181 -11.71 -15.59 -7.70
C THR A 181 -10.74 -16.75 -7.45
N ARG A 182 -9.55 -16.48 -6.87
CA ARG A 182 -8.48 -17.45 -6.60
C ARG A 182 -7.90 -17.32 -5.18
N ARG A 183 -7.16 -18.34 -4.73
CA ARG A 183 -6.60 -18.43 -3.37
C ARG A 183 -5.37 -17.52 -3.14
N PHE A 184 -4.37 -17.55 -4.04
CA PHE A 184 -3.22 -16.62 -4.07
C PHE A 184 -2.54 -16.58 -5.43
#